data_AF-A0A519IBX2-F1
#
_entry.id   AF-A0A519IBX2-F1
#
_cell.length_a   1.000
_cell.length_b   1.000
_cell.length_c   1.000
_cell.angle_alpha   90.00
_cell.angle_beta   90.00
_cell.angle_gamma   90.00
#
_symmetry.space_group_name_H-M   'P 1'
#
loop_
_entity.id
_entity.type
_entity.pdbx_description
1 polymer ?
#
loop_
_entity_poly.entity_id
_entity_poly.type
_entity_poly.pdbx_seq_one_letter_code
_entity_poly.pdbx_strand_id
1 'polypeptide(L)'
;MSQSPQSAGHAPPLHRLLSQAADAVQGVREGQSLTELMTRVPAELRPGTQALAFTALRRLGGAEAARKQLAPKAPPPRVDALLLVALALLWPDAEAGAAMYADHTLVDQAVHAAKLRAPASAAFINAVLRRFLRERGALVAAAERSPLGAFNHPAWWVEKLRLDWPAQWQAILAASNRPPPMTLRVNARHSTAAEYVDRLAAIAMPSHALGPQAPQAVVLAAPAPVTALPGFAEGWVSVQDAAAQLAAPLVVGDGLRAGARVLDACAAPGGKTAHLLELQPDLALTALDADARRLTRVQDNLN
;
A
#
# COMPACT_ATOMS: atom_id res chain seq x y z
N MET A 1 0.40 -2.11 48.30
CA MET A 1 1.17 -2.65 47.16
C MET A 1 0.50 -2.19 45.88
N SER A 2 0.86 -1.00 45.41
CA SER A 2 0.32 -0.43 44.17
C SER A 2 0.90 -1.17 42.97
N GLN A 3 0.01 -1.77 42.18
CA GLN A 3 0.35 -2.30 40.87
C GLN A 3 0.68 -1.12 39.95
N SER A 4 1.87 -1.17 39.36
CA SER A 4 2.33 -0.21 38.36
C SER A 4 1.50 -0.36 37.06
N PRO A 5 1.14 0.75 36.40
CA PRO A 5 0.35 0.71 35.18
C PRO A 5 1.16 0.15 34.00
N GLN A 6 0.45 -0.59 33.15
CA GLN A 6 0.94 -1.23 31.93
C GLN A 6 1.68 -0.25 31.01
N SER A 7 2.81 -0.70 30.48
CA SER A 7 3.70 0.06 29.60
C SER A 7 3.00 0.52 28.32
N ALA A 8 3.01 1.83 28.05
CA ALA A 8 2.75 2.38 26.73
C ALA A 8 3.71 1.75 25.70
N GLY A 9 3.16 1.06 24.70
CA GLY A 9 3.93 0.36 23.69
C GLY A 9 4.84 1.32 22.92
N HIS A 10 6.15 1.18 23.08
CA HIS A 10 7.11 1.96 22.31
C HIS A 10 7.02 1.56 20.83
N ALA A 11 7.04 2.54 19.94
CA ALA A 11 7.13 2.29 18.50
C ALA A 11 8.33 1.36 18.21
N PRO A 12 8.20 0.36 17.33
CA PRO A 12 9.29 -0.57 17.07
C PRO A 12 10.54 0.14 16.55
N PRO A 13 11.76 -0.31 16.93
CA PRO A 13 12.99 0.27 16.45
C PRO A 13 13.10 0.24 14.91
N LEU A 14 13.47 1.37 14.30
CA LEU A 14 13.50 1.52 12.84
C LEU A 14 14.41 0.49 12.15
N HIS A 15 15.56 0.14 12.74
CA HIS A 15 16.44 -0.90 12.18
C HIS A 15 15.76 -2.27 12.04
N ARG A 16 14.79 -2.61 12.92
CA ARG A 16 14.01 -3.85 12.80
C ARG A 16 13.03 -3.76 11.64
N LEU A 17 12.32 -2.63 11.51
CA LEU A 17 11.41 -2.38 10.39
C LEU A 17 12.15 -2.39 9.04
N LEU A 18 13.33 -1.76 8.97
CA LEU A 18 14.19 -1.78 7.78
C LEU A 18 14.66 -3.19 7.41
N SER A 19 14.90 -4.06 8.41
CA SER A 19 15.25 -5.46 8.16
C SER A 19 14.11 -6.23 7.54
N GLN A 20 12.93 -6.14 8.13
CA GLN A 20 11.73 -6.82 7.62
C GLN A 20 11.32 -6.27 6.24
N ALA A 21 11.47 -4.95 6.02
CA ALA A 21 11.18 -4.34 4.73
C ALA A 21 12.19 -4.79 3.66
N ALA A 22 13.47 -4.96 4.02
CA ALA A 22 14.47 -5.50 3.10
C ALA A 22 14.14 -6.95 2.69
N ASP A 23 13.78 -7.81 3.64
CA ASP A 23 13.38 -9.19 3.36
C ASP A 23 12.12 -9.24 2.47
N ALA A 24 11.15 -8.35 2.75
CA ALA A 24 9.93 -8.24 1.96
C ALA A 24 10.20 -7.76 0.52
N VAL A 25 11.02 -6.71 0.35
CA VAL A 25 11.41 -6.20 -0.98
C VAL A 25 12.22 -7.24 -1.74
N GLN A 26 13.11 -7.99 -1.07
CA GLN A 26 13.82 -9.10 -1.70
C GLN A 26 12.84 -10.16 -2.20
N GLY A 27 11.90 -10.61 -1.37
CA GLY A 27 10.91 -11.62 -1.75
C GLY A 27 10.03 -11.17 -2.93
N VAL A 28 9.63 -9.90 -2.97
CA VAL A 28 8.89 -9.34 -4.13
C VAL A 28 9.72 -9.40 -5.40
N ARG A 29 11.01 -9.07 -5.34
CA ARG A 29 11.93 -9.18 -6.49
C ARG A 29 12.14 -10.62 -6.94
N GLU A 30 11.94 -11.59 -6.05
CA GLU A 30 11.98 -13.03 -6.33
C GLU A 30 10.62 -13.60 -6.79
N GLY A 31 9.59 -12.73 -6.97
CA GLY A 31 8.29 -13.11 -7.51
C GLY A 31 7.22 -13.45 -6.46
N GLN A 32 7.47 -13.18 -5.17
CA GLN A 32 6.49 -13.41 -4.11
C GLN A 32 5.54 -12.20 -3.94
N SER A 33 4.32 -12.45 -3.47
CA SER A 33 3.37 -11.38 -3.13
C SER A 33 3.77 -10.66 -1.85
N LEU A 34 3.79 -9.32 -1.87
CA LEU A 34 4.02 -8.54 -0.65
C LEU A 34 2.96 -8.85 0.43
N THR A 35 1.71 -9.02 0.03
CA THR A 35 0.61 -9.36 0.96
C THR A 35 0.88 -10.68 1.67
N GLU A 36 1.38 -11.69 0.96
CA GLU A 36 1.74 -12.97 1.55
C GLU A 36 2.96 -12.83 2.48
N LEU A 37 3.99 -12.10 2.06
CA LEU A 37 5.18 -11.84 2.87
C LEU A 37 4.84 -11.13 4.19
N MET A 38 3.89 -10.19 4.18
CA MET A 38 3.45 -9.50 5.41
C MET A 38 2.81 -10.42 6.45
N THR A 39 2.27 -11.58 6.04
CA THR A 39 1.74 -12.56 7.00
C THR A 39 2.83 -13.20 7.86
N ARG A 40 4.08 -13.24 7.35
CA ARG A 40 5.25 -13.79 8.04
C ARG A 40 5.93 -12.77 8.98
N VAL A 41 5.56 -11.49 8.87
CA VAL A 41 6.09 -10.41 9.72
C VAL A 41 5.35 -10.42 11.06
N PRO A 42 6.06 -10.32 12.20
CA PRO A 42 5.45 -10.19 13.52
C PRO A 42 4.42 -9.07 13.56
N ALA A 43 3.30 -9.30 14.25
CA ALA A 43 2.13 -8.41 14.21
C ALA A 43 2.47 -6.97 14.63
N GLU A 44 3.36 -6.82 15.61
CA GLU A 44 3.84 -5.55 16.12
C GLU A 44 4.75 -4.78 15.15
N LEU A 45 5.43 -5.48 14.22
CA LEU A 45 6.30 -4.87 13.21
C LEU A 45 5.58 -4.64 11.88
N ARG A 46 4.47 -5.35 11.64
CA ARG A 46 3.81 -5.45 10.33
C ARG A 46 3.37 -4.09 9.77
N PRO A 47 2.68 -3.20 10.52
CA PRO A 47 2.24 -1.91 9.95
C PRO A 47 3.41 -1.04 9.50
N GLY A 48 4.44 -0.90 10.34
CA GLY A 48 5.64 -0.13 10.01
C GLY A 48 6.44 -0.75 8.86
N THR A 49 6.59 -2.07 8.87
CA THR A 49 7.27 -2.80 7.78
C THR A 49 6.55 -2.62 6.46
N GLN A 50 5.22 -2.75 6.46
CA GLN A 50 4.38 -2.57 5.29
C GLN A 50 4.53 -1.16 4.72
N ALA A 51 4.48 -0.13 5.58
CA ALA A 51 4.68 1.26 5.15
C ALA A 51 6.03 1.47 4.46
N LEU A 52 7.13 0.99 5.07
CA LEU A 52 8.47 1.13 4.49
C LEU A 52 8.62 0.33 3.20
N ALA A 53 8.10 -0.90 3.14
CA ALA A 53 8.16 -1.75 1.96
C ALA A 53 7.39 -1.14 0.79
N PHE A 54 6.18 -0.60 1.01
CA PHE A 54 5.43 0.08 -0.04
C PHE A 54 6.14 1.33 -0.55
N THR A 55 6.70 2.15 0.35
CA THR A 55 7.50 3.31 -0.06
C THR A 55 8.72 2.88 -0.87
N ALA A 56 9.41 1.83 -0.44
CA ALA A 56 10.56 1.29 -1.16
C ALA A 56 10.20 0.80 -2.57
N LEU A 57 9.11 0.03 -2.70
CA LEU A 57 8.65 -0.51 -3.98
C LEU A 57 8.19 0.58 -4.97
N ARG A 58 7.56 1.66 -4.47
CA ARG A 58 7.18 2.83 -5.29
C ARG A 58 8.36 3.67 -5.79
N ARG A 59 9.58 3.40 -5.30
CA ARG A 59 10.81 4.09 -5.73
C ARG A 59 11.92 3.11 -6.14
N LEU A 60 11.61 1.82 -6.27
CA LEU A 60 12.60 0.76 -6.44
C LEU A 60 13.43 0.94 -7.72
N GLY A 61 12.82 1.30 -8.84
CA GLY A 61 13.50 1.54 -10.11
C GLY A 61 14.51 2.70 -10.04
N GLY A 62 14.15 3.79 -9.36
CA GLY A 62 15.07 4.90 -9.07
C GLY A 62 16.22 4.46 -8.16
N ALA A 63 15.89 3.77 -7.07
CA ALA A 63 16.87 3.24 -6.13
C ALA A 63 17.84 2.24 -6.80
N GLU A 64 17.36 1.38 -7.70
CA GLU A 64 18.17 0.42 -8.46
C GLU A 64 19.09 1.12 -9.46
N ALA A 65 18.58 2.14 -10.16
CA ALA A 65 19.38 2.95 -11.08
C ALA A 65 20.48 3.74 -10.35
N ALA A 66 20.18 4.30 -9.18
CA ALA A 66 21.17 4.95 -8.32
C ALA A 66 22.18 3.94 -7.74
N ARG A 67 21.72 2.77 -7.27
CA ARG A 67 22.59 1.70 -6.74
C ARG A 67 23.62 1.27 -7.78
N LYS A 68 23.25 1.11 -9.04
CA LYS A 68 24.18 0.74 -10.13
C LYS A 68 25.30 1.78 -10.33
N GLN A 69 25.02 3.06 -10.12
CA GLN A 69 26.03 4.13 -10.23
C GLN A 69 26.94 4.19 -8.99
N LEU A 70 26.37 3.96 -7.81
CA LEU A 70 27.10 3.98 -6.54
C LEU A 70 27.97 2.74 -6.33
N ALA A 71 27.47 1.58 -6.77
CA ALA A 71 28.08 0.27 -6.65
C ALA A 71 27.86 -0.53 -7.95
N PRO A 72 28.80 -0.45 -8.92
CA PRO A 72 28.67 -1.10 -10.22
C PRO A 72 28.52 -2.63 -10.12
N LYS A 73 29.28 -3.25 -9.21
CA LYS A 73 29.10 -4.66 -8.87
C LYS A 73 27.98 -4.80 -7.82
N ALA A 74 26.95 -5.55 -8.16
CA ALA A 74 25.84 -5.79 -7.24
C ALA A 74 26.35 -6.49 -5.96
N PRO A 75 25.99 -6.01 -4.77
CA PRO A 75 26.27 -6.71 -3.52
C PRO A 75 25.39 -7.96 -3.38
N PRO A 76 25.66 -8.85 -2.40
CA PRO A 76 24.80 -10.01 -2.15
C PRO A 76 23.33 -9.61 -1.97
N PRO A 77 22.34 -10.44 -2.40
CA PRO A 77 20.92 -10.04 -2.45
C PRO A 77 20.37 -9.42 -1.16
N ARG A 78 20.70 -10.00 0.01
CA ARG A 78 20.28 -9.48 1.33
C ARG A 78 20.84 -8.10 1.66
N VAL A 79 22.05 -7.80 1.18
CA VAL A 79 22.71 -6.49 1.35
C VAL A 79 22.13 -5.49 0.35
N ASP A 80 21.92 -5.92 -0.90
CA ASP A 80 21.29 -5.11 -1.96
C ASP A 80 19.88 -4.69 -1.55
N ALA A 81 19.06 -5.61 -1.03
CA ALA A 81 17.68 -5.30 -0.65
C ALA A 81 17.60 -4.23 0.45
N LEU A 82 18.44 -4.31 1.50
CA LEU A 82 18.51 -3.22 2.49
C LEU A 82 18.93 -1.92 1.83
N LEU A 83 19.99 -1.96 1.02
CA LEU A 83 20.54 -0.78 0.39
C LEU A 83 19.48 -0.08 -0.48
N LEU A 84 18.71 -0.85 -1.25
CA LEU A 84 17.60 -0.36 -2.07
C LEU A 84 16.49 0.24 -1.22
N VAL A 85 16.08 -0.41 -0.13
CA VAL A 85 15.10 0.16 0.81
C VAL A 85 15.59 1.49 1.37
N ALA A 86 16.84 1.56 1.82
CA ALA A 86 17.40 2.79 2.39
C ALA A 86 17.53 3.91 1.34
N LEU A 87 17.98 3.60 0.12
CA LEU A 87 18.07 4.56 -0.98
C LEU A 87 16.68 5.07 -1.38
N ALA A 88 15.68 4.20 -1.45
CA ALA A 88 14.31 4.57 -1.77
C ALA A 88 13.68 5.48 -0.69
N LEU A 89 13.98 5.23 0.59
CA LEU A 89 13.50 6.06 1.70
C LEU A 89 14.25 7.41 1.82
N LEU A 90 15.49 7.49 1.33
CA LEU A 90 16.27 8.74 1.22
C LEU A 90 16.00 9.52 -0.06
N TRP A 91 15.20 8.94 -0.97
CA TRP A 91 14.85 9.57 -2.24
C TRP A 91 14.12 10.89 -1.97
N PRO A 92 14.48 11.99 -2.64
CA PRO A 92 13.75 13.24 -2.48
C PRO A 92 12.32 13.05 -2.97
N ASP A 93 11.34 13.33 -2.12
CA ASP A 93 9.95 13.38 -2.56
C ASP A 93 9.60 14.82 -2.88
N ALA A 94 9.14 15.07 -4.11
CA ALA A 94 8.72 16.39 -4.54
C ALA A 94 7.28 16.73 -4.06
N GLU A 95 6.47 15.72 -3.73
CA GLU A 95 5.07 15.90 -3.31
C GLU A 95 4.85 15.59 -1.81
N ALA A 96 5.71 14.79 -1.17
CA ALA A 96 5.68 14.62 0.28
C ALA A 96 6.41 15.79 0.96
N GLY A 97 5.82 16.38 2.00
CA GLY A 97 6.40 17.51 2.74
C GLY A 97 7.71 17.17 3.46
N ALA A 98 7.71 17.14 4.80
CA ALA A 98 8.91 16.77 5.54
C ALA A 98 9.24 15.27 5.37
N ALA A 99 10.52 14.94 5.25
CA ALA A 99 10.99 13.55 5.20
C ALA A 99 10.51 12.77 6.45
N MET A 100 10.08 11.52 6.26
CA MET A 100 9.58 10.66 7.34
C MET A 100 10.61 10.47 8.47
N TYR A 101 11.89 10.49 8.12
CA TYR A 101 13.01 10.41 9.05
C TYR A 101 14.10 11.40 8.63
N ALA A 102 14.84 11.95 9.60
CA ALA A 102 16.04 12.70 9.30
C ALA A 102 17.07 11.79 8.59
N ASP A 103 17.74 12.31 7.56
CA ASP A 103 18.67 11.53 6.73
C ASP A 103 19.72 10.77 7.55
N HIS A 104 20.34 11.44 8.52
CA HIS A 104 21.38 10.83 9.37
C HIS A 104 20.84 9.69 10.23
N THR A 105 19.62 9.83 10.74
CA THR A 105 18.92 8.79 11.52
C THR A 105 18.64 7.58 10.64
N LEU A 106 18.14 7.78 9.42
CA LEU A 106 17.87 6.69 8.50
C LEU A 106 19.16 5.94 8.11
N VAL A 107 20.25 6.66 7.84
CA VAL A 107 21.56 6.04 7.57
C VAL A 107 22.06 5.25 8.78
N ASP A 108 22.04 5.83 9.98
CA ASP A 108 22.46 5.14 11.20
C ASP A 108 21.64 3.85 11.43
N GLN A 109 20.32 3.94 11.31
CA GLN A 109 19.44 2.79 11.50
C GLN A 109 19.61 1.73 10.41
N ALA A 110 19.86 2.11 9.15
CA ALA A 110 20.21 1.16 8.10
C ALA A 110 21.54 0.45 8.40
N VAL A 111 22.55 1.17 8.89
CA VAL A 111 23.84 0.60 9.28
C VAL A 111 23.70 -0.31 10.50
N HIS A 112 22.90 0.06 11.49
CA HIS A 112 22.58 -0.81 12.63
C HIS A 112 21.94 -2.10 12.12
N ALA A 113 20.93 -2.00 11.25
CA ALA A 113 20.27 -3.14 10.68
C ALA A 113 21.25 -4.03 9.88
N ALA A 114 22.21 -3.42 9.18
CA ALA A 114 23.29 -4.13 8.49
C ALA A 114 24.22 -4.87 9.45
N LYS A 115 24.60 -4.27 10.58
CA LYS A 115 25.43 -4.93 11.61
C LYS A 115 24.77 -6.21 12.14
N LEU A 116 23.44 -6.26 12.22
CA LEU A 116 22.72 -7.43 12.70
C LEU A 116 22.53 -8.50 11.61
N ARG A 117 22.29 -8.11 10.35
CA ARG A 117 21.98 -9.08 9.27
C ARG A 117 23.18 -9.50 8.41
N ALA A 118 24.13 -8.58 8.21
CA ALA A 118 25.25 -8.72 7.30
C ALA A 118 26.45 -7.89 7.82
N PRO A 119 27.06 -8.28 8.95
CA PRO A 119 28.07 -7.47 9.65
C PRO A 119 29.23 -7.02 8.74
N ALA A 120 29.70 -7.92 7.88
CA ALA A 120 30.80 -7.68 6.94
C ALA A 120 30.50 -6.56 5.90
N SER A 121 29.23 -6.22 5.68
CA SER A 121 28.80 -5.20 4.71
C SER A 121 28.34 -3.88 5.35
N ALA A 122 28.35 -3.76 6.69
CA ALA A 122 27.88 -2.56 7.37
C ALA A 122 28.67 -1.29 6.98
N ALA A 123 30.01 -1.41 6.88
CA ALA A 123 30.87 -0.31 6.44
C ALA A 123 30.58 0.09 4.98
N PHE A 124 30.34 -0.89 4.10
CA PHE A 124 29.98 -0.65 2.71
C PHE A 124 28.64 0.10 2.59
N ILE A 125 27.59 -0.36 3.29
CA ILE A 125 26.29 0.33 3.31
C ILE A 125 26.43 1.77 3.79
N ASN A 126 27.16 1.99 4.89
CA ASN A 126 27.41 3.34 5.41
C ASN A 126 28.10 4.24 4.37
N ALA A 127 29.14 3.73 3.71
CA ALA A 127 29.88 4.48 2.70
C ALA A 127 29.00 4.86 1.50
N VAL A 128 28.20 3.91 1.00
CA VAL A 128 27.30 4.11 -0.14
C VAL A 128 26.21 5.13 0.20
N LEU A 129 25.52 4.96 1.33
CA LEU A 129 24.44 5.88 1.73
C LEU A 129 24.97 7.28 2.00
N ARG A 130 26.12 7.43 2.68
CA ARG A 130 26.74 8.75 2.87
C ARG A 130 27.16 9.39 1.55
N ARG A 131 27.64 8.60 0.59
CA ARG A 131 27.94 9.11 -0.76
C ARG A 131 26.67 9.58 -1.46
N PHE A 132 25.59 8.80 -1.40
CA PHE A 132 24.29 9.21 -1.94
C PHE A 132 23.82 10.55 -1.37
N LEU A 133 23.92 10.75 -0.04
CA LEU A 133 23.51 12.03 0.57
C LEU A 133 24.33 13.23 0.07
N ARG A 134 25.64 13.07 -0.14
CA ARG A 134 26.53 14.14 -0.64
C ARG A 134 26.29 14.47 -2.11
N GLU A 135 26.01 13.45 -2.92
CA GLU A 135 25.88 13.56 -4.39
C GLU A 135 24.41 13.47 -4.85
N ARG A 136 23.45 13.65 -3.93
CA ARG A 136 22.04 13.24 -4.12
C ARG A 136 21.41 13.79 -5.38
N GLY A 137 21.48 15.10 -5.59
CA GLY A 137 20.88 15.75 -6.75
C GLY A 137 21.42 15.20 -8.08
N ALA A 138 22.73 15.01 -8.18
CA ALA A 138 23.36 14.48 -9.39
C ALA A 138 23.01 13.00 -9.63
N LEU A 139 22.99 12.19 -8.57
CA LEU A 139 22.66 10.75 -8.67
C LEU A 139 21.20 10.51 -8.99
N VAL A 140 20.28 11.28 -8.40
CA VAL A 140 18.84 11.24 -8.70
C VAL A 140 18.59 11.64 -10.16
N ALA A 141 19.11 12.80 -10.58
CA ALA A 141 18.97 13.24 -11.97
C ALA A 141 19.57 12.23 -12.96
N ALA A 142 20.69 11.59 -12.60
CA ALA A 142 21.29 10.56 -13.44
C ALA A 142 20.47 9.27 -13.50
N ALA A 143 19.87 8.85 -12.38
CA ALA A 143 19.00 7.68 -12.33
C ALA A 143 17.72 7.89 -13.16
N GLU A 144 17.14 9.08 -13.10
CA GLU A 144 15.93 9.49 -13.84
C GLU A 144 16.16 9.63 -15.35
N ARG A 145 17.42 9.63 -15.83
CA ARG A 145 17.69 9.50 -17.28
C ARG A 145 17.38 8.11 -17.83
N SER A 146 17.33 7.09 -16.96
CA SER A 146 16.93 5.75 -17.38
C SER A 146 15.40 5.60 -17.31
N PRO A 147 14.74 4.90 -18.26
CA PRO A 147 13.29 4.70 -18.20
C PRO A 147 12.81 4.05 -16.89
N LEU A 148 13.58 3.09 -16.37
CA LEU A 148 13.29 2.45 -15.08
C LEU A 148 13.34 3.43 -13.92
N GLY A 149 14.35 4.31 -13.89
CA GLY A 149 14.48 5.32 -12.83
C GLY A 149 13.44 6.44 -12.95
N ALA A 150 13.13 6.87 -14.18
CA ALA A 150 12.14 7.92 -14.44
C ALA A 150 10.72 7.51 -14.06
N PHE A 151 10.34 6.29 -14.44
CA PHE A 151 8.95 5.85 -14.34
C PHE A 151 8.71 4.87 -13.21
N ASN A 152 9.73 4.21 -12.65
CA ASN A 152 9.55 3.13 -11.68
C ASN A 152 8.68 1.96 -12.21
N HIS A 153 8.69 1.76 -13.53
CA HIS A 153 7.92 0.72 -14.20
C HIS A 153 8.80 -0.05 -15.20
N PRO A 154 8.55 -1.35 -15.43
CA PRO A 154 9.31 -2.14 -16.40
C PRO A 154 9.02 -1.68 -17.83
N ALA A 155 10.00 -1.81 -18.73
CA ALA A 155 9.92 -1.31 -20.10
C ALA A 155 8.67 -1.80 -20.85
N TRP A 156 8.37 -3.11 -20.75
CA TRP A 156 7.21 -3.70 -21.41
C TRP A 156 5.88 -3.06 -21.00
N TRP A 157 5.75 -2.62 -19.74
CA TRP A 157 4.53 -1.97 -19.26
C TRP A 157 4.41 -0.55 -19.78
N VAL A 158 5.52 0.19 -19.80
CA VAL A 158 5.58 1.53 -20.36
C VAL A 158 5.24 1.51 -21.85
N GLU A 159 5.80 0.55 -22.59
CA GLU A 159 5.50 0.35 -24.02
C GLU A 159 4.04 0.00 -24.26
N LYS A 160 3.46 -0.91 -23.46
CA LYS A 160 2.04 -1.23 -23.53
C LYS A 160 1.15 0.00 -23.29
N LEU A 161 1.44 0.79 -22.25
CA LEU A 161 0.64 1.98 -21.97
C LEU A 161 0.73 3.02 -23.09
N ARG A 162 1.90 3.17 -23.74
CA ARG A 162 2.06 4.08 -24.89
C ARG A 162 1.21 3.67 -26.08
N LEU A 163 1.06 2.37 -26.32
CA LEU A 163 0.24 1.84 -27.40
C LEU A 163 -1.26 2.00 -27.12
N ASP A 164 -1.69 1.59 -25.92
CA ASP A 164 -3.10 1.56 -25.54
C ASP A 164 -3.64 2.96 -25.18
N TRP A 165 -2.80 3.84 -24.60
CA TRP A 165 -3.16 5.19 -24.15
C TRP A 165 -2.09 6.25 -24.52
N PRO A 166 -1.87 6.53 -25.82
CA PRO A 166 -0.76 7.37 -26.30
C PRO A 166 -0.76 8.80 -25.74
N ALA A 167 -1.94 9.35 -25.42
CA ALA A 167 -2.08 10.70 -24.85
C ALA A 167 -1.99 10.74 -23.31
N GLN A 168 -2.07 9.60 -22.62
CA GLN A 168 -2.30 9.54 -21.17
C GLN A 168 -1.27 8.67 -20.42
N TRP A 169 -0.41 7.92 -21.13
CA TRP A 169 0.48 6.95 -20.51
C TRP A 169 1.37 7.55 -19.41
N GLN A 170 1.91 8.77 -19.57
CA GLN A 170 2.68 9.40 -18.49
C GLN A 170 1.84 9.68 -17.24
N ALA A 171 0.60 10.15 -17.42
CA ALA A 171 -0.30 10.45 -16.32
C ALA A 171 -0.71 9.17 -15.56
N ILE A 172 -0.92 8.06 -16.28
CA ILE A 172 -1.20 6.75 -15.70
C ILE A 172 -0.02 6.26 -14.85
N LEU A 173 1.21 6.35 -15.38
CA LEU A 173 2.43 5.96 -14.64
C LEU A 173 2.63 6.86 -13.40
N ALA A 174 2.45 8.17 -13.56
CA ALA A 174 2.57 9.12 -12.45
C ALA A 174 1.53 8.83 -11.35
N ALA A 175 0.27 8.60 -11.70
CA ALA A 175 -0.78 8.23 -10.76
C ALA A 175 -0.50 6.89 -10.07
N SER A 176 0.02 5.89 -10.81
CA SER A 176 0.35 4.56 -10.28
C SER A 176 1.48 4.59 -9.24
N ASN A 177 2.34 5.62 -9.28
CA ASN A 177 3.43 5.78 -8.32
C ASN A 177 3.03 6.54 -7.04
N ARG A 178 1.82 7.14 -7.00
CA ARG A 178 1.33 7.81 -5.80
C ARG A 178 0.77 6.80 -4.80
N PRO A 179 0.85 7.05 -3.48
CA PRO A 179 0.10 6.28 -2.50
C PRO A 179 -1.40 6.30 -2.83
N PRO A 180 -2.10 5.14 -2.82
CA PRO A 180 -3.53 5.11 -3.12
C PRO A 180 -4.31 5.80 -1.98
N PRO A 181 -5.41 6.50 -2.30
CA PRO A 181 -6.31 7.02 -1.28
C PRO A 181 -6.97 5.87 -0.51
N MET A 182 -7.30 6.10 0.76
CA MET A 182 -8.14 5.17 1.51
C MET A 182 -9.61 5.49 1.22
N THR A 183 -10.19 4.72 0.31
CA THR A 183 -11.61 4.80 -0.03
C THR A 183 -12.42 3.81 0.79
N LEU A 184 -13.51 4.30 1.35
CA LEU A 184 -14.52 3.57 2.07
C LEU A 184 -15.76 3.39 1.19
N ARG A 185 -16.45 2.26 1.34
CA ARG A 185 -17.82 2.07 0.87
C ARG A 185 -18.75 2.09 2.07
N VAL A 186 -19.63 3.08 2.12
CA VAL A 186 -20.70 3.16 3.12
C VAL A 186 -21.80 2.18 2.72
N ASN A 187 -22.21 1.34 3.67
CA ASN A 187 -23.28 0.39 3.47
C ASN A 187 -24.62 1.13 3.39
N ALA A 188 -25.26 1.09 2.21
CA ALA A 188 -26.49 1.83 1.92
C ALA A 188 -27.68 1.43 2.81
N ARG A 189 -27.61 0.29 3.49
CA ARG A 189 -28.64 -0.16 4.45
C ARG A 189 -28.58 0.58 5.79
N HIS A 190 -27.47 1.27 6.08
CA HIS A 190 -27.26 1.95 7.37
C HIS A 190 -27.25 3.47 7.26
N SER A 191 -26.63 4.04 6.21
CA SER A 191 -26.55 5.49 6.01
C SER A 191 -26.13 5.85 4.58
N THR A 192 -26.12 7.15 4.30
CA THR A 192 -25.56 7.73 3.08
C THR A 192 -24.08 8.12 3.25
N ALA A 193 -23.36 8.32 2.13
CA ALA A 193 -21.98 8.82 2.17
C ALA A 193 -21.86 10.20 2.84
N ALA A 194 -22.83 11.09 2.63
CA ALA A 194 -22.85 12.42 3.24
C ALA A 194 -22.96 12.33 4.77
N GLU A 195 -23.92 11.56 5.28
CA GLU A 195 -24.07 11.36 6.73
C GLU A 195 -22.84 10.68 7.35
N TYR A 196 -22.17 9.80 6.60
CA TYR A 196 -20.95 9.16 7.09
C TYR A 196 -19.76 10.14 7.14
N VAL A 197 -19.65 11.07 6.19
CA VAL A 197 -18.67 12.18 6.25
C VAL A 197 -18.88 13.01 7.52
N ASP A 198 -20.13 13.33 7.87
CA ASP A 198 -20.44 14.07 9.11
C ASP A 198 -20.03 13.29 10.37
N ARG A 199 -20.25 11.96 10.38
CA ARG A 199 -19.80 11.09 11.48
C ARG A 199 -18.28 11.08 11.62
N LEU A 200 -17.54 11.05 10.51
CA LEU A 200 -16.08 11.13 10.52
C LEU A 200 -15.59 12.51 10.98
N ALA A 201 -16.27 13.58 10.57
CA ALA A 201 -15.95 14.94 11.01
C ALA A 201 -16.12 15.09 12.54
N ALA A 202 -17.13 14.45 13.14
CA ALA A 202 -17.36 14.46 14.58
C ALA A 202 -16.21 13.86 15.41
N ILE A 203 -15.37 13.01 14.80
CA ILE A 203 -14.15 12.45 15.42
C ILE A 203 -12.86 13.06 14.84
N ALA A 204 -12.96 14.23 14.22
CA ALA A 204 -11.84 14.95 13.61
C ALA A 204 -11.07 14.13 12.56
N MET A 205 -11.79 13.36 11.75
CA MET A 205 -11.24 12.62 10.61
C MET A 205 -11.69 13.25 9.29
N PRO A 206 -10.88 14.13 8.66
CA PRO A 206 -11.25 14.81 7.43
C PRO A 206 -11.48 13.81 6.29
N SER A 207 -12.59 13.98 5.58
CA SER A 207 -13.00 13.11 4.49
C SER A 207 -13.95 13.85 3.53
N HIS A 208 -14.20 13.28 2.36
CA HIS A 208 -15.19 13.79 1.42
C HIS A 208 -15.88 12.64 0.67
N ALA A 209 -17.13 12.84 0.26
CA ALA A 209 -17.83 11.93 -0.64
C ALA A 209 -17.40 12.18 -2.10
N LEU A 210 -17.31 11.13 -2.92
CA LEU A 210 -16.94 11.27 -4.34
C LEU A 210 -18.08 11.78 -5.24
N GLY A 211 -19.31 11.78 -4.73
CA GLY A 211 -20.47 12.31 -5.44
C GLY A 211 -21.22 11.26 -6.27
N PRO A 212 -22.08 11.69 -7.22
CA PRO A 212 -23.12 10.84 -7.81
C PRO A 212 -22.61 9.62 -8.59
N GLN A 213 -21.39 9.66 -9.12
CA GLN A 213 -20.81 8.54 -9.86
C GLN A 213 -20.41 7.38 -8.95
N ALA A 214 -20.17 7.64 -7.66
CA ALA A 214 -19.85 6.64 -6.66
C ALA A 214 -20.57 7.02 -5.35
N PRO A 215 -21.91 6.83 -5.27
CA PRO A 215 -22.75 7.45 -4.25
C PRO A 215 -22.49 6.94 -2.82
N GLN A 216 -21.83 5.78 -2.69
CA GLN A 216 -21.44 5.19 -1.41
C GLN A 216 -19.97 5.44 -1.04
N ALA A 217 -19.20 6.08 -1.93
CA ALA A 217 -17.77 6.22 -1.75
C ALA A 217 -17.42 7.45 -0.91
N VAL A 218 -16.67 7.22 0.17
CA VAL A 218 -16.07 8.25 1.01
C VAL A 218 -14.55 8.10 0.96
N VAL A 219 -13.83 9.18 0.68
CA VAL A 219 -12.36 9.20 0.65
C VAL A 219 -11.84 9.92 1.88
N LEU A 220 -11.00 9.23 2.65
CA LEU A 220 -10.31 9.84 3.78
C LEU A 220 -9.15 10.73 3.30
N ALA A 221 -8.94 11.86 3.95
CA ALA A 221 -7.78 12.71 3.69
C ALA A 221 -6.45 12.03 4.08
N ALA A 222 -6.49 11.18 5.10
CA ALA A 222 -5.36 10.33 5.51
C ALA A 222 -5.87 8.91 5.85
N PRO A 223 -5.13 7.86 5.46
CA PRO A 223 -5.48 6.50 5.86
C PRO A 223 -5.50 6.32 7.37
N ALA A 224 -6.46 5.54 7.87
CA ALA A 224 -6.62 5.25 9.29
C ALA A 224 -6.77 3.73 9.53
N PRO A 225 -6.45 3.21 10.74
CA PRO A 225 -6.80 1.86 11.11
C PRO A 225 -8.32 1.65 11.02
N VAL A 226 -8.76 0.51 10.50
CA VAL A 226 -10.21 0.22 10.35
C VAL A 226 -10.96 0.20 11.69
N THR A 227 -10.27 -0.10 12.79
CA THR A 227 -10.80 -0.05 14.15
C THR A 227 -11.11 1.36 14.64
N ALA A 228 -10.59 2.40 13.97
CA ALA A 228 -10.91 3.80 14.26
C ALA A 228 -12.11 4.32 13.44
N LEU A 229 -12.63 3.52 12.50
CA LEU A 229 -13.76 3.90 11.67
C LEU A 229 -15.09 3.60 12.40
N PRO A 230 -15.98 4.58 12.58
CA PRO A 230 -17.27 4.37 13.24
C PRO A 230 -18.11 3.31 12.51
N GLY A 231 -18.58 2.30 13.24
CA GLY A 231 -19.47 1.27 12.67
C GLY A 231 -18.78 0.22 11.79
N PHE A 232 -17.44 0.15 11.76
CA PHE A 232 -16.73 -0.80 10.90
C PHE A 232 -16.98 -2.26 11.31
N ALA A 233 -16.94 -2.56 12.61
CA ALA A 233 -17.20 -3.92 13.12
C ALA A 233 -18.69 -4.30 12.97
N GLU A 234 -19.57 -3.31 12.92
CA GLU A 234 -21.01 -3.44 12.74
C GLU A 234 -21.44 -3.46 11.26
N GLY A 235 -20.49 -3.41 10.32
CA GLY A 235 -20.77 -3.50 8.88
C GLY A 235 -21.36 -2.23 8.26
N TRP A 236 -21.28 -1.08 8.92
CA TRP A 236 -21.77 0.20 8.39
C TRP A 236 -20.89 0.73 7.26
N VAL A 237 -19.63 0.31 7.23
CA VAL A 237 -18.64 0.74 6.26
C VAL A 237 -17.65 -0.39 5.97
N SER A 238 -17.10 -0.41 4.76
CA SER A 238 -16.00 -1.30 4.39
C SER A 238 -14.90 -0.54 3.66
N VAL A 239 -13.67 -1.06 3.63
CA VAL A 239 -12.59 -0.49 2.81
C VAL A 239 -12.69 -1.08 1.40
N GLN A 240 -12.99 -0.25 0.41
CA GLN A 240 -13.08 -0.67 -0.98
C GLN A 240 -12.77 0.51 -1.92
N ASP A 241 -11.90 0.26 -2.90
CA ASP A 241 -11.57 1.22 -3.96
C ASP A 241 -12.81 1.73 -4.70
N ALA A 242 -12.80 3.01 -5.07
CA ALA A 242 -13.93 3.66 -5.73
C ALA A 242 -14.34 2.99 -7.05
N ALA A 243 -13.38 2.57 -7.88
CA ALA A 243 -13.69 1.92 -9.14
C ALA A 243 -14.33 0.54 -8.93
N ALA A 244 -13.92 -0.18 -7.87
CA ALA A 244 -14.53 -1.45 -7.51
C ALA A 244 -15.99 -1.30 -7.05
N GLN A 245 -16.36 -0.16 -6.47
CA GLN A 245 -17.74 0.16 -6.08
C GLN A 245 -18.67 0.40 -7.28
N LEU A 246 -18.13 0.69 -8.47
CA LEU A 246 -18.97 0.88 -9.66
C LEU A 246 -19.59 -0.43 -10.16
N ALA A 247 -18.99 -1.57 -9.81
CA ALA A 247 -19.41 -2.86 -10.34
C ALA A 247 -20.83 -3.27 -9.91
N ALA A 248 -21.15 -3.19 -8.61
CA ALA A 248 -22.45 -3.66 -8.12
C ALA A 248 -23.63 -2.84 -8.68
N PRO A 249 -23.60 -1.48 -8.69
CA PRO A 249 -24.64 -0.69 -9.35
C PRO A 249 -24.83 -1.03 -10.83
N LEU A 250 -23.75 -1.31 -11.57
CA LEU A 250 -23.84 -1.71 -12.98
C LEU A 250 -24.50 -3.08 -13.18
N VAL A 251 -24.25 -4.03 -12.26
CA VAL A 251 -24.90 -5.36 -12.30
C VAL A 251 -26.36 -5.29 -11.88
N VAL A 252 -26.68 -4.50 -10.85
CA VAL A 252 -28.05 -4.30 -10.38
C VAL A 252 -28.87 -3.60 -11.47
N GLY A 253 -28.34 -2.50 -12.02
CA GLY A 253 -28.99 -1.70 -13.06
C GLY A 253 -30.46 -1.39 -12.74
N ASP A 254 -31.28 -1.31 -13.78
CA ASP A 254 -32.73 -1.10 -13.64
C ASP A 254 -33.54 -2.42 -13.60
N GLY A 255 -32.88 -3.57 -13.71
CA GLY A 255 -33.53 -4.83 -14.10
C GLY A 255 -33.28 -6.04 -13.20
N LEU A 256 -32.40 -5.96 -12.21
CA LEU A 256 -32.09 -7.11 -11.35
C LEU A 256 -33.20 -7.34 -10.32
N ARG A 257 -34.11 -8.26 -10.66
CA ARG A 257 -35.25 -8.64 -9.81
C ARG A 257 -34.82 -9.24 -8.46
N ALA A 258 -35.65 -9.02 -7.44
CA ALA A 258 -35.57 -9.76 -6.18
C ALA A 258 -35.61 -11.29 -6.45
N GLY A 259 -34.82 -12.06 -5.70
CA GLY A 259 -34.68 -13.51 -5.89
C GLY A 259 -33.88 -13.91 -7.13
N ALA A 260 -33.28 -12.97 -7.88
CA ALA A 260 -32.42 -13.31 -9.00
C ALA A 260 -31.22 -14.14 -8.53
N ARG A 261 -30.88 -15.17 -9.32
CA ARG A 261 -29.67 -15.97 -9.11
C ARG A 261 -28.47 -15.23 -9.68
N VAL A 262 -27.48 -14.94 -8.85
CA VAL A 262 -26.28 -14.20 -9.23
C VAL A 262 -25.05 -15.01 -8.83
N LEU A 263 -24.04 -15.01 -9.69
CA LEU A 263 -22.75 -15.65 -9.42
C LEU A 263 -21.66 -14.58 -9.33
N ASP A 264 -20.97 -14.52 -8.20
CA ASP A 264 -19.68 -13.85 -8.06
C ASP A 264 -18.56 -14.90 -8.17
N ALA A 265 -17.97 -15.00 -9.36
CA ALA A 265 -17.06 -16.08 -9.74
C ALA A 265 -15.62 -15.92 -9.23
N CYS A 266 -15.26 -14.76 -8.68
CA CYS A 266 -13.94 -14.44 -8.14
C CYS A 266 -14.11 -13.58 -6.88
N ALA A 267 -14.90 -14.11 -5.95
CA ALA A 267 -15.51 -13.31 -4.90
C ALA A 267 -14.48 -12.74 -3.91
N ALA A 268 -13.41 -13.46 -3.60
CA ALA A 268 -12.57 -13.09 -2.47
C ALA A 268 -11.81 -11.77 -2.70
N PRO A 269 -11.79 -10.84 -1.73
CA PRO A 269 -12.18 -11.03 -0.33
C PRO A 269 -13.67 -10.81 -0.01
N GLY A 270 -14.54 -10.57 -0.98
CA GLY A 270 -16.00 -10.50 -0.78
C GLY A 270 -16.59 -9.09 -0.87
N GLY A 271 -15.76 -8.08 -1.16
CA GLY A 271 -16.23 -6.69 -1.19
C GLY A 271 -17.36 -6.44 -2.19
N LYS A 272 -17.27 -6.98 -3.42
CA LYS A 272 -18.34 -6.83 -4.42
C LYS A 272 -19.55 -7.70 -4.11
N THR A 273 -19.33 -8.89 -3.56
CA THR A 273 -20.38 -9.77 -3.04
C THR A 273 -21.24 -9.05 -2.00
N ALA A 274 -20.62 -8.47 -0.97
CA ALA A 274 -21.31 -7.70 0.05
C ALA A 274 -22.04 -6.51 -0.58
N HIS A 275 -21.40 -5.78 -1.49
CA HIS A 275 -22.00 -4.63 -2.17
C HIS A 275 -23.28 -5.00 -2.94
N LEU A 276 -23.30 -6.13 -3.66
CA LEU A 276 -24.50 -6.62 -4.33
C LEU A 276 -25.64 -6.87 -3.33
N LEU A 277 -25.34 -7.46 -2.16
CA LEU A 277 -26.32 -7.72 -1.10
C LEU A 277 -26.75 -6.46 -0.32
N GLU A 278 -25.92 -5.42 -0.32
CA GLU A 278 -26.30 -4.10 0.22
C GLU A 278 -27.35 -3.42 -0.67
N LEU A 279 -27.20 -3.54 -2.00
CA LEU A 279 -28.08 -2.91 -2.99
C LEU A 279 -29.33 -3.75 -3.29
N GLN A 280 -29.19 -5.07 -3.31
CA GLN A 280 -30.27 -6.01 -3.55
C GLN A 280 -30.19 -7.17 -2.53
N PRO A 281 -30.79 -7.03 -1.34
CA PRO A 281 -30.65 -8.00 -0.26
C PRO A 281 -31.30 -9.37 -0.57
N ASP A 282 -32.25 -9.42 -1.50
CA ASP A 282 -32.99 -10.63 -1.84
C ASP A 282 -32.33 -11.48 -2.94
N LEU A 283 -31.05 -11.27 -3.26
CA LEU A 283 -30.36 -12.07 -4.27
C LEU A 283 -30.12 -13.50 -3.79
N ALA A 284 -30.39 -14.47 -4.67
CA ALA A 284 -29.87 -15.83 -4.55
C ALA A 284 -28.42 -15.86 -5.04
N LEU A 285 -27.52 -15.28 -4.25
CA LEU A 285 -26.12 -15.07 -4.61
C LEU A 285 -25.26 -16.30 -4.27
N THR A 286 -24.47 -16.75 -5.25
CA THR A 286 -23.38 -17.72 -5.06
C THR A 286 -22.04 -17.01 -5.21
N ALA A 287 -21.18 -17.12 -4.21
CA ALA A 287 -19.82 -16.58 -4.23
C ALA A 287 -18.80 -17.72 -4.25
N LEU A 288 -17.90 -17.72 -5.23
CA LEU A 288 -16.83 -18.71 -5.33
C LEU A 288 -15.48 -18.05 -5.62
N ASP A 289 -14.41 -18.70 -5.19
CA ASP A 289 -13.04 -18.30 -5.46
C ASP A 289 -12.19 -19.57 -5.60
N ALA A 290 -11.16 -19.52 -6.45
CA ALA A 290 -10.26 -20.65 -6.64
C ALA A 290 -9.34 -20.87 -5.42
N ASP A 291 -9.14 -19.84 -4.59
CA ASP A 291 -8.30 -19.90 -3.41
C ASP A 291 -9.15 -20.04 -2.13
N ALA A 292 -9.15 -21.26 -1.57
CA ALA A 292 -9.86 -21.58 -0.34
C ALA A 292 -9.43 -20.72 0.86
N ARG A 293 -8.18 -20.27 0.94
CA ARG A 293 -7.70 -19.40 2.02
C ARG A 293 -8.23 -17.98 1.87
N ARG A 294 -8.35 -17.48 0.64
CA ARG A 294 -8.95 -16.17 0.40
C ARG A 294 -10.47 -16.18 0.63
N LEU A 295 -11.12 -17.31 0.37
CA LEU A 295 -12.55 -17.50 0.55
C LEU A 295 -12.99 -17.36 2.01
N THR A 296 -12.14 -17.65 3.00
CA THR A 296 -12.46 -17.41 4.43
C THR A 296 -12.78 -15.93 4.69
N ARG A 297 -12.10 -15.01 3.99
CA ARG A 297 -12.35 -13.57 4.11
C ARG A 297 -13.71 -13.14 3.58
N VAL A 298 -14.31 -13.92 2.68
CA VAL A 298 -15.67 -13.68 2.21
C VAL A 298 -16.65 -13.95 3.35
N GLN A 299 -16.46 -15.03 4.10
CA GLN A 299 -17.27 -15.33 5.28
C GLN A 299 -17.11 -14.23 6.33
N ASP A 300 -15.88 -13.79 6.62
CA ASP A 300 -15.61 -12.71 7.57
C ASP A 300 -16.31 -11.39 7.19
N ASN A 301 -16.45 -11.09 5.89
CA ASN A 301 -17.10 -9.87 5.41
C ASN A 301 -18.64 -9.97 5.30
N LEU A 302 -19.21 -11.17 5.37
CA LEU A 302 -20.65 -11.40 5.24
C LEU A 302 -21.36 -11.72 6.57
N ASN A 303 -20.60 -12.07 7.61
CA ASN A 303 -21.10 -12.30 8.97
C ASN A 303 -21.22 -10.99 9.75
#